data_AF-A0A1H4GAR3-F1
#
_entry.id   AF-A0A1H4GAR3-F1
#
_cell.length_a   1.000
_cell.length_b   1.000
_cell.length_c   1.000
_cell.angle_alpha   90.00
_cell.angle_beta   90.00
_cell.angle_gamma   90.00
#
_symmetry.space_group_name_H-M   'P 1'
#
loop_
_entity.id
_entity.type
_entity.pdbx_description
1 polymer ?
#
loop_
_entity_poly.entity_id
_entity_poly.type
_entity_poly.pdbx_seq_one_letter_code
_entity_poly.pdbx_strand_id
1 'polypeptide(L)'
;MIKITEKNRSIVFLAGTILIGILLIGAVMYIEYDDVEDIEIVNEPPSTTFPILEKKIANLKQQNFNPTSYSTLATEIDASYQQGLINSSAKTNLITNLTSVYSGLVYNQCGFFLAGTNANSSTDVLNWLAQLERISAKNVKIDNYRNQIKWYQYYSLSLPTKVNNFIRPGITNYDEATYKVLKTEVQQMPNLKPEYKNKAKFSKIRTELTAKLERFNTQFYTSE
;
A
#
# COMPACT_ATOMS: atom_id res chain seq x y z
N MET A 1 29.17 38.17 -6.89
CA MET A 1 29.86 36.91 -6.53
C MET A 1 29.66 36.69 -5.03
N ILE A 2 28.61 35.97 -4.63
CA ILE A 2 28.29 35.78 -3.21
C ILE A 2 29.22 34.69 -2.66
N LYS A 3 30.01 35.03 -1.64
CA LYS A 3 30.90 34.07 -0.95
C LYS A 3 30.04 33.07 -0.16
N ILE A 4 30.03 31.83 -0.61
CA ILE A 4 29.40 30.71 0.09
C ILE A 4 30.27 30.36 1.30
N THR A 5 29.83 30.75 2.50
CA THR A 5 30.42 30.27 3.77
C THR A 5 29.75 28.95 4.18
N GLU A 6 30.45 28.08 4.90
CA GLU A 6 30.01 26.71 5.23
C GLU A 6 28.61 26.62 5.88
N LYS A 7 28.18 27.67 6.58
CA LYS A 7 26.84 27.77 7.19
C LYS A 7 25.69 27.88 6.18
N ASN A 8 25.98 28.34 4.96
CA ASN A 8 24.98 28.53 3.90
C ASN A 8 24.95 27.39 2.88
N ARG A 9 25.87 26.40 2.97
CA ARG A 9 25.88 25.25 2.05
C ARG A 9 24.64 24.38 2.21
N SER A 10 24.15 24.19 3.44
CA SER A 10 22.94 23.39 3.70
C SER A 10 21.66 24.10 3.21
N ILE A 11 21.57 25.43 3.36
CA ILE A 11 20.42 26.22 2.88
C ILE A 11 20.38 26.26 1.34
N VAL A 12 21.54 26.40 0.68
CA VAL A 12 21.63 26.38 -0.79
C VAL A 12 21.36 24.97 -1.34
N PHE A 13 21.78 23.91 -0.64
CA PHE A 13 21.45 22.53 -1.04
C PHE A 13 19.95 22.23 -0.88
N LEU A 14 19.32 22.70 0.21
CA LEU A 14 17.90 22.52 0.47
C LEU A 14 17.03 23.31 -0.52
N ALA A 15 17.40 24.56 -0.82
CA ALA A 15 16.75 25.38 -1.84
C ALA A 15 16.91 24.77 -3.25
N GLY A 16 18.07 24.18 -3.55
CA GLY A 16 18.33 23.47 -4.82
C GLY A 16 17.48 22.21 -5.01
N THR A 17 17.23 21.44 -3.94
CA THR A 17 16.38 20.24 -4.02
C THR A 17 14.88 20.55 -4.07
N ILE A 18 14.44 21.66 -3.46
CA ILE A 18 13.03 22.11 -3.51
C ILE A 18 12.66 22.53 -4.94
N LEU A 19 13.56 23.20 -5.68
CA LEU A 19 13.35 23.57 -7.09
C LEU A 19 13.17 22.35 -8.01
N ILE A 20 13.91 21.26 -7.78
CA ILE A 20 13.79 20.02 -8.58
C ILE A 20 12.51 19.25 -8.21
N GLY A 21 12.11 19.27 -6.93
CA GLY A 21 10.90 18.58 -6.46
C GLY A 21 9.58 19.23 -6.93
N ILE A 22 9.54 20.56 -7.08
CA ILE A 22 8.36 21.29 -7.56
C ILE A 22 8.21 21.17 -9.09
N LEU A 23 9.31 21.10 -9.84
CA LEU A 23 9.27 20.94 -11.31
C LEU A 23 8.67 19.59 -11.77
N LEU A 24 8.82 18.51 -10.99
CA LEU A 24 8.30 17.19 -11.38
C LEU A 24 6.78 17.03 -11.17
N ILE A 25 6.16 17.82 -10.29
CA ILE A 25 4.71 17.79 -10.07
C ILE A 25 4.00 18.83 -10.97
N GLY A 26 4.67 19.92 -11.33
CA GLY A 26 4.15 20.92 -12.28
C GLY A 26 4.02 20.41 -13.72
N ALA A 27 4.93 19.52 -14.18
CA ALA A 27 4.93 19.03 -15.56
C ALA A 27 3.74 18.10 -15.91
N VAL A 28 3.05 17.52 -14.92
CA VAL A 28 1.87 16.66 -15.16
C VAL A 28 0.58 17.48 -15.30
N MET A 29 0.56 18.75 -14.90
CA MET A 29 -0.61 19.63 -15.06
C MET A 29 -0.46 20.68 -16.16
N TYR A 30 0.65 20.68 -16.91
CA TYR A 30 0.96 21.66 -17.97
C TYR A 30 0.72 21.12 -19.40
N ILE A 31 -0.39 20.42 -19.61
CA ILE A 31 -0.99 20.27 -20.94
C ILE A 31 -2.39 20.86 -20.83
N GLU A 32 -2.47 22.18 -20.73
CA GLU A 32 -3.50 23.04 -21.31
C GLU A 32 -3.34 24.46 -20.72
N TYR A 33 -3.35 25.43 -21.63
CA TYR A 33 -3.30 26.89 -21.48
C TYR A 33 -1.93 27.61 -21.43
N ASP A 34 -1.58 28.17 -22.59
CA ASP A 34 -0.74 29.36 -22.80
C ASP A 34 -1.30 30.58 -22.02
N ASP A 35 -0.46 31.22 -21.21
CA ASP A 35 0.09 32.58 -21.42
C ASP A 35 0.86 32.94 -20.13
N VAL A 36 2.15 33.27 -20.23
CA VAL A 36 3.02 33.49 -19.06
C VAL A 36 3.32 34.98 -18.93
N GLU A 37 2.64 35.63 -17.99
CA GLU A 37 3.04 36.93 -17.42
C GLU A 37 3.76 36.72 -16.07
N ASP A 38 4.71 37.60 -15.81
CA ASP A 38 5.76 37.56 -14.79
C ASP A 38 5.34 37.05 -13.39
N ILE A 39 6.12 36.11 -12.84
CA ILE A 39 5.97 35.62 -11.47
C ILE A 39 6.67 36.58 -10.50
N GLU A 40 5.88 37.47 -9.91
CA GLU A 40 6.24 38.24 -8.72
C GLU A 40 6.38 37.29 -7.52
N ILE A 41 7.54 37.28 -6.86
CA ILE A 41 7.77 36.51 -5.63
C ILE A 41 7.06 37.25 -4.49
N VAL A 42 5.76 36.97 -4.31
CA VAL A 42 4.97 37.54 -3.22
C VAL A 42 5.18 36.71 -1.96
N ASN A 43 5.65 37.39 -0.93
CA ASN A 43 5.81 36.92 0.44
C ASN A 43 4.40 36.69 1.03
N GLU A 44 3.82 35.50 0.83
CA GLU A 44 2.47 35.22 1.33
C GLU A 44 2.42 35.24 2.88
N PRO A 45 1.50 35.99 3.50
CA PRO A 45 1.35 36.04 4.94
C PRO A 45 0.87 34.69 5.53
N PRO A 46 1.17 34.39 6.80
CA PRO A 46 0.91 33.10 7.47
C PRO A 46 -0.56 32.64 7.48
N SER A 47 -1.52 33.48 7.07
CA SER A 47 -2.95 33.12 7.02
C SER A 47 -3.37 32.34 5.77
N THR A 48 -2.61 32.35 4.67
CA THR A 48 -3.00 31.67 3.41
C THR A 48 -2.45 30.25 3.28
N THR A 49 -1.31 29.95 3.91
CA THR A 49 -0.61 28.66 3.74
C THR A 49 -1.38 27.48 4.35
N PHE A 50 -2.00 27.64 5.51
CA PHE A 50 -2.74 26.55 6.16
C PHE A 50 -3.92 26.03 5.32
N PRO A 51 -4.83 26.89 4.81
CA PRO A 51 -5.91 26.46 3.91
C PRO A 51 -5.42 25.77 2.63
N ILE A 52 -4.28 26.20 2.07
CA ILE A 52 -3.68 25.58 0.88
C ILE A 52 -3.23 24.14 1.19
N LEU A 53 -2.51 23.94 2.29
CA LEU A 53 -2.06 22.61 2.74
C LEU A 53 -3.24 21.70 3.06
N GLU A 54 -4.29 22.23 3.69
CA GLU A 54 -5.52 21.47 3.97
C GLU A 54 -6.21 21.01 2.67
N LYS A 55 -6.32 21.90 1.67
CA LYS A 55 -6.87 21.55 0.36
C LYS A 55 -6.04 20.49 -0.35
N LYS A 56 -4.70 20.57 -0.28
CA LYS A 56 -3.80 19.54 -0.82
C LYS A 56 -4.05 18.17 -0.16
N ILE A 57 -4.19 18.13 1.16
CA ILE A 57 -4.52 16.89 1.90
C ILE A 57 -5.89 16.35 1.45
N ALA A 58 -6.90 17.20 1.32
CA ALA A 58 -8.24 16.80 0.88
C ALA A 58 -8.21 16.20 -0.54
N ASN A 59 -7.44 16.80 -1.46
CA ASN A 59 -7.32 16.36 -2.84
C ASN A 59 -6.68 14.97 -2.98
N LEU A 60 -5.89 14.50 -2.01
CA LEU A 60 -5.37 13.13 -2.02
C LEU A 60 -6.47 12.07 -2.12
N LYS A 61 -7.67 12.35 -1.59
CA LYS A 61 -8.82 11.43 -1.65
C LYS A 61 -9.37 11.27 -3.07
N GLN A 62 -9.17 12.28 -3.91
CA GLN A 62 -9.72 12.34 -5.27
C GLN A 62 -8.71 11.84 -6.32
N GLN A 63 -7.44 11.80 -5.97
CA GLN A 63 -6.37 11.38 -6.85
C GLN A 63 -6.12 9.87 -6.79
N ASN A 64 -5.47 9.34 -7.84
CA ASN A 64 -4.94 7.99 -7.81
C ASN A 64 -3.95 7.85 -6.65
N PHE A 65 -4.03 6.71 -5.97
CA PHE A 65 -3.16 6.44 -4.83
C PHE A 65 -1.68 6.50 -5.25
N ASN A 66 -0.90 7.32 -4.54
CA ASN A 66 0.54 7.40 -4.69
C ASN A 66 1.21 7.25 -3.30
N PRO A 67 2.10 6.26 -3.11
CA PRO A 67 2.73 6.01 -1.82
C PRO A 67 3.66 7.14 -1.34
N THR A 68 4.15 8.00 -2.26
CA THR A 68 5.05 9.11 -1.92
C THR A 68 4.31 10.38 -1.48
N SER A 69 2.99 10.47 -1.71
CA SER A 69 2.20 11.66 -1.39
C SER A 69 2.27 12.06 0.08
N TYR A 70 2.38 11.08 0.99
CA TYR A 70 2.55 11.37 2.41
C TYR A 70 3.86 12.11 2.69
N SER A 71 5.00 11.56 2.26
CA SER A 71 6.31 12.15 2.54
C SER A 71 6.48 13.52 1.90
N THR A 72 5.93 13.72 0.70
CA THR A 72 5.95 15.01 0.01
C THR A 72 5.21 16.08 0.82
N LEU A 73 3.95 15.81 1.21
CA LEU A 73 3.16 16.78 1.96
C LEU A 73 3.64 16.97 3.39
N ALA A 74 4.14 15.91 4.05
CA ALA A 74 4.74 16.05 5.38
C ALA A 74 5.97 16.97 5.36
N THR A 75 6.81 16.83 4.32
CA THR A 75 7.97 17.72 4.12
C THR A 75 7.53 19.17 3.86
N GLU A 76 6.47 19.37 3.08
CA GLU A 76 5.92 20.70 2.81
C GLU A 76 5.39 21.36 4.10
N ILE A 77 4.63 20.62 4.91
CA ILE A 77 4.13 21.09 6.21
C ILE A 77 5.30 21.44 7.14
N ASP A 78 6.33 20.59 7.21
CA ASP A 78 7.52 20.85 8.02
C ASP A 78 8.24 22.12 7.55
N ALA A 79 8.43 22.30 6.24
CA ALA A 79 9.07 23.49 5.69
C ALA A 79 8.28 24.77 6.02
N SER A 80 6.95 24.76 5.86
CA SER A 80 6.10 25.90 6.22
C SER A 80 6.19 26.24 7.70
N TYR A 81 6.30 25.24 8.58
CA TYR A 81 6.50 25.48 10.01
C TYR A 81 7.88 26.10 10.30
N GLN A 82 8.95 25.58 9.70
CA GLN A 82 10.32 26.12 9.92
C GLN A 82 10.46 27.56 9.40
N GLN A 83 9.70 27.93 8.37
CA GLN A 83 9.65 29.28 7.82
C GLN A 83 8.74 30.23 8.62
N GLY A 84 8.05 29.74 9.66
CA GLY A 84 7.11 30.54 10.44
C GLY A 84 5.78 30.86 9.74
N LEU A 85 5.50 30.21 8.60
CA LEU A 85 4.25 30.40 7.85
C LEU A 85 3.05 29.74 8.55
N ILE A 86 3.30 28.73 9.39
CA ILE A 86 2.28 28.10 10.23
C ILE A 86 2.83 27.91 11.65
N ASN A 87 1.93 27.94 12.65
CA ASN A 87 2.30 27.68 14.04
C ASN A 87 2.34 26.16 14.36
N SER A 88 2.80 25.82 15.56
CA SER A 88 2.94 24.42 16.00
C SER A 88 1.59 23.66 16.03
N SER A 89 0.51 24.33 16.45
CA SER A 89 -0.83 23.71 16.47
C SER A 89 -1.33 23.40 15.06
N ALA A 90 -1.13 24.32 14.12
CA ALA A 90 -1.48 24.17 12.72
C ALA A 90 -0.72 23.00 12.09
N LYS A 91 0.61 22.90 12.34
CA LYS A 91 1.43 21.76 11.94
C LYS A 91 0.87 20.43 12.46
N THR A 92 0.60 20.34 13.76
CA THR A 92 0.07 19.11 14.38
C THR A 92 -1.27 18.69 13.76
N ASN A 93 -2.17 19.64 13.54
CA ASN A 93 -3.47 19.38 12.91
C ASN A 93 -3.32 18.87 11.47
N LEU A 94 -2.46 19.52 10.67
CA LEU A 94 -2.20 19.12 9.27
C LEU A 94 -1.57 17.72 9.20
N ILE A 95 -0.56 17.41 10.02
CA ILE A 95 0.07 16.08 10.06
C ILE A 95 -0.92 15.00 10.49
N THR A 96 -1.77 15.30 11.49
CA THR A 96 -2.80 14.36 11.95
C THR A 96 -3.83 14.09 10.85
N ASN A 97 -4.30 15.14 10.17
CA ASN A 97 -5.23 15.00 9.04
C ASN A 97 -4.60 14.23 7.88
N LEU A 98 -3.37 14.58 7.49
CA LEU A 98 -2.61 13.89 6.45
C LEU A 98 -2.46 12.39 6.76
N THR A 99 -2.10 12.05 8.00
CA THR A 99 -1.97 10.67 8.46
C THR A 99 -3.30 9.92 8.36
N SER A 100 -4.40 10.55 8.78
CA SER A 100 -5.75 9.97 8.68
C SER A 100 -6.17 9.71 7.24
N VAL A 101 -6.00 10.69 6.36
CA VAL A 101 -6.33 10.56 4.93
C VAL A 101 -5.49 9.47 4.27
N TYR A 102 -4.18 9.49 4.48
CA TYR A 102 -3.27 8.48 3.92
C TYR A 102 -3.58 7.08 4.46
N SER A 103 -3.90 6.94 5.74
CA SER A 103 -4.36 5.67 6.33
C SER A 103 -5.57 5.11 5.58
N GLY A 104 -6.58 5.94 5.34
CA GLY A 104 -7.78 5.55 4.60
C GLY A 104 -7.45 5.04 3.20
N LEU A 105 -6.56 5.74 2.49
CA LEU A 105 -6.11 5.34 1.16
C LEU A 105 -5.35 4.00 1.16
N VAL A 106 -4.42 3.81 2.10
CA VAL A 106 -3.68 2.54 2.24
C VAL A 106 -4.63 1.38 2.56
N TYR A 107 -5.59 1.57 3.47
CA TYR A 107 -6.59 0.54 3.78
C TYR A 107 -7.48 0.21 2.58
N ASN A 108 -7.86 1.19 1.77
CA ASN A 108 -8.59 0.94 0.52
C ASN A 108 -7.76 0.08 -0.44
N GLN A 109 -6.47 0.38 -0.60
CA GLN A 109 -5.59 -0.44 -1.45
C GLN A 109 -5.44 -1.89 -0.93
N CYS A 110 -5.36 -2.07 0.40
CA CYS A 110 -5.38 -3.40 1.00
C CYS A 110 -6.70 -4.14 0.69
N GLY A 111 -7.84 -3.44 0.79
CA GLY A 111 -9.15 -3.96 0.45
C GLY A 111 -9.24 -4.38 -1.02
N PHE A 112 -8.77 -3.54 -1.94
CA PHE A 112 -8.74 -3.84 -3.37
C PHE A 112 -7.84 -5.05 -3.71
N PHE A 113 -6.68 -5.14 -3.07
CA PHE A 113 -5.79 -6.32 -3.23
C PHE A 113 -6.49 -7.61 -2.78
N LEU A 114 -7.09 -7.60 -1.58
CA LEU A 114 -7.79 -8.75 -1.03
C LEU A 114 -9.07 -9.11 -1.80
N ALA A 115 -9.71 -8.11 -2.42
CA ALA A 115 -10.83 -8.32 -3.34
C ALA A 115 -10.39 -8.83 -4.72
N GLY A 116 -9.10 -8.72 -5.06
CA GLY A 116 -8.55 -9.05 -6.38
C GLY A 116 -8.96 -8.04 -7.46
N THR A 117 -9.19 -6.78 -7.09
CA THR A 117 -9.67 -5.72 -7.99
C THR A 117 -8.56 -4.78 -8.46
N ASN A 118 -7.33 -4.93 -7.97
CA ASN A 118 -6.16 -4.18 -8.45
C ASN A 118 -5.00 -5.14 -8.81
N ALA A 119 -4.04 -4.62 -9.56
CA ALA A 119 -2.85 -5.36 -10.00
C ALA A 119 -1.66 -5.24 -9.03
N ASN A 120 -1.88 -4.67 -7.84
CA ASN A 120 -0.81 -4.44 -6.88
C ASN A 120 -0.25 -5.77 -6.36
N SER A 121 1.07 -5.83 -6.15
CA SER A 121 1.66 -7.01 -5.54
C SER A 121 1.43 -7.01 -4.03
N SER A 122 1.48 -8.19 -3.43
CA SER A 122 1.50 -8.32 -1.97
C SER A 122 2.65 -7.57 -1.32
N THR A 123 3.80 -7.49 -1.99
CA THR A 123 4.98 -6.78 -1.50
C THR A 123 4.70 -5.29 -1.39
N ASP A 124 4.07 -4.71 -2.41
CA ASP A 124 3.71 -3.28 -2.42
C ASP A 124 2.76 -2.96 -1.28
N VAL A 125 1.69 -3.73 -1.13
CA VAL A 125 0.68 -3.51 -0.10
C VAL A 125 1.26 -3.68 1.32
N LEU A 126 2.14 -4.66 1.52
CA LEU A 126 2.83 -4.85 2.80
C LEU A 126 3.81 -3.70 3.10
N ASN A 127 4.48 -3.16 2.09
CA ASN A 127 5.36 -1.99 2.23
C ASN A 127 4.55 -0.74 2.61
N TRP A 128 3.39 -0.53 2.02
CA TRP A 128 2.50 0.60 2.38
C TRP A 128 1.98 0.47 3.81
N LEU A 129 1.63 -0.75 4.26
CA LEU A 129 1.27 -0.99 5.65
C LEU A 129 2.43 -0.75 6.61
N ALA A 130 3.67 -1.10 6.23
CA ALA A 130 4.85 -0.83 7.04
C ALA A 130 5.16 0.67 7.12
N GLN A 131 4.99 1.42 6.01
CA GLN A 131 5.07 2.88 6.02
C GLN A 131 4.00 3.48 6.94
N LEU A 132 2.77 3.01 6.82
CA LEU A 132 1.66 3.47 7.66
C LEU A 132 1.94 3.22 9.16
N GLU A 133 2.48 2.07 9.51
CA GLU A 133 2.85 1.74 10.90
C GLU A 133 3.93 2.69 11.44
N ARG A 134 4.89 3.10 10.61
CA ARG A 134 5.93 4.07 11.01
C ARG A 134 5.36 5.45 11.33
N ILE A 135 4.32 5.89 10.60
CA ILE A 135 3.76 7.25 10.74
C ILE A 135 2.58 7.33 11.72
N SER A 136 1.84 6.24 11.93
CA SER A 136 0.63 6.19 12.75
C SER A 136 0.75 5.32 14.00
N ALA A 137 1.94 4.77 14.25
CA ALA A 137 2.21 3.71 15.20
C ALA A 137 1.46 2.40 14.90
N LYS A 138 1.90 1.33 15.58
CA LYS A 138 1.30 0.00 15.45
C LYS A 138 -0.15 0.00 15.93
N ASN A 139 -1.04 -0.60 15.14
CA ASN A 139 -2.43 -0.79 15.53
C ASN A 139 -3.02 -2.10 14.97
N VAL A 140 -4.12 -2.55 15.60
CA VAL A 140 -4.79 -3.82 15.30
C VAL A 140 -5.29 -3.91 13.85
N LYS A 141 -5.66 -2.78 13.24
CA LYS A 141 -6.17 -2.77 11.86
C LYS A 141 -5.06 -3.07 10.85
N ILE A 142 -3.86 -2.52 11.05
CA ILE A 142 -2.66 -2.85 10.27
C ILE A 142 -2.36 -4.35 10.37
N ASP A 143 -2.32 -4.89 11.59
CA ASP A 143 -2.03 -6.30 11.81
C ASP A 143 -3.09 -7.23 11.18
N ASN A 144 -4.37 -6.84 11.21
CA ASN A 144 -5.44 -7.57 10.55
C ASN A 144 -5.20 -7.65 9.03
N TYR A 145 -4.97 -6.52 8.36
CA TYR A 145 -4.69 -6.53 6.92
C TYR A 145 -3.44 -7.32 6.57
N ARG A 146 -2.36 -7.13 7.33
CA ARG A 146 -1.11 -7.89 7.16
C ARG A 146 -1.34 -9.40 7.23
N ASN A 147 -2.12 -9.86 8.20
CA ASN A 147 -2.45 -11.28 8.34
C ASN A 147 -3.35 -11.77 7.20
N GLN A 148 -4.35 -11.00 6.78
CA GLN A 148 -5.21 -11.38 5.66
C GLN A 148 -4.44 -11.45 4.34
N ILE A 149 -3.49 -10.53 4.10
CA ILE A 149 -2.61 -10.56 2.91
C ILE A 149 -1.74 -11.81 2.92
N LYS A 150 -1.14 -12.15 4.06
CA LYS A 150 -0.35 -13.39 4.21
C LYS A 150 -1.17 -14.64 3.89
N TRP A 151 -2.39 -14.76 4.45
CA TRP A 151 -3.26 -15.89 4.17
C TRP A 151 -3.74 -15.91 2.72
N TYR A 152 -4.06 -14.74 2.15
CA TYR A 152 -4.39 -14.62 0.74
C TYR A 152 -3.28 -15.18 -0.15
N GLN A 153 -2.01 -14.81 0.11
CA GLN A 153 -0.86 -15.33 -0.62
C GLN A 153 -0.69 -16.83 -0.41
N TYR A 154 -0.78 -17.29 0.84
CA TYR A 154 -0.66 -18.71 1.16
C TYR A 154 -1.64 -19.57 0.34
N TYR A 155 -2.93 -19.20 0.34
CA TYR A 155 -3.95 -19.97 -0.38
C TYR A 155 -3.89 -19.81 -1.89
N SER A 156 -3.35 -18.71 -2.40
CA SER A 156 -3.24 -18.48 -3.85
C SER A 156 -1.96 -19.02 -4.48
N LEU A 157 -0.90 -19.24 -3.70
CA LEU A 157 0.42 -19.64 -4.20
C LEU A 157 0.97 -20.88 -3.49
N SER A 158 1.08 -20.84 -2.16
CA SER A 158 1.74 -21.87 -1.37
C SER A 158 0.93 -23.18 -1.29
N LEU A 159 -0.38 -23.10 -1.01
CA LEU A 159 -1.23 -24.28 -0.90
C LEU A 159 -1.34 -25.06 -2.21
N PRO A 160 -1.56 -24.43 -3.40
CA PRO A 160 -1.49 -25.14 -4.67
C PRO A 160 -0.18 -25.90 -4.87
N THR A 161 0.96 -25.28 -4.54
CA THR A 161 2.28 -25.93 -4.62
C THR A 161 2.40 -27.10 -3.64
N LYS A 162 1.92 -26.93 -2.40
CA LYS A 162 1.90 -27.98 -1.37
C LYS A 162 1.10 -29.20 -1.85
N VAL A 163 -0.09 -28.99 -2.42
CA VAL A 163 -0.93 -30.05 -3.00
C VAL A 163 -0.24 -30.73 -4.19
N ASN A 164 0.34 -29.96 -5.11
CA ASN A 164 1.05 -30.53 -6.25
C ASN A 164 2.27 -31.37 -5.80
N ASN A 165 3.01 -30.92 -4.79
CA ASN A 165 4.16 -31.65 -4.25
C ASN A 165 3.75 -32.95 -3.54
N PHE A 166 2.59 -32.98 -2.89
CA PHE A 166 2.03 -34.21 -2.32
C PHE A 166 1.66 -35.23 -3.40
N ILE A 167 1.09 -34.78 -4.52
CA ILE A 167 0.62 -35.66 -5.60
C ILE A 167 1.77 -36.11 -6.53
N ARG A 168 2.78 -35.25 -6.76
CA ARG A 168 3.84 -35.45 -7.76
C ARG A 168 4.59 -36.80 -7.67
N PRO A 169 4.93 -37.34 -6.49
CA PRO A 169 5.62 -38.61 -6.39
C PRO A 169 4.78 -39.83 -6.81
N GLY A 170 3.48 -39.66 -7.08
CA GLY A 170 2.57 -40.76 -7.37
C GLY A 170 2.06 -41.46 -6.11
N ILE A 171 1.23 -42.49 -6.30
CA ILE A 171 0.49 -43.16 -5.23
C ILE A 171 1.38 -43.93 -4.24
N THR A 172 2.65 -44.20 -4.59
CA THR A 172 3.61 -44.94 -3.76
C THR A 172 3.89 -44.26 -2.42
N ASN A 173 3.78 -42.93 -2.36
CA ASN A 173 3.96 -42.15 -1.13
C ASN A 173 2.64 -41.57 -0.62
N TYR A 174 1.51 -42.20 -0.97
CA TYR A 174 0.21 -41.78 -0.48
C TYR A 174 0.16 -41.91 1.04
N ASP A 175 -0.21 -40.82 1.71
CA ASP A 175 -0.44 -40.77 3.15
C ASP A 175 -1.84 -40.22 3.42
N GLU A 176 -2.72 -41.06 3.98
CA GLU A 176 -4.12 -40.73 4.20
C GLU A 176 -4.27 -39.57 5.20
N ALA A 177 -3.37 -39.46 6.18
CA ALA A 177 -3.39 -38.38 7.16
C ALA A 177 -3.10 -37.03 6.49
N THR A 178 -2.04 -36.95 5.69
CA THR A 178 -1.69 -35.75 4.90
C THR A 178 -2.80 -35.41 3.91
N TYR A 179 -3.38 -36.40 3.23
CA TYR A 179 -4.54 -36.19 2.36
C TYR A 179 -5.70 -35.52 3.12
N LYS A 180 -6.12 -36.06 4.28
CA LYS A 180 -7.22 -35.53 5.08
C LYS A 180 -6.95 -34.10 5.54
N VAL A 181 -5.72 -33.81 5.97
CA VAL A 181 -5.29 -32.45 6.36
C VAL A 181 -5.37 -31.48 5.18
N LEU A 182 -4.77 -31.83 4.04
CA LEU A 182 -4.80 -30.98 2.85
C LEU A 182 -6.22 -30.78 2.32
N LYS A 183 -7.04 -31.82 2.33
CA LYS A 183 -8.45 -31.76 1.90
C LYS A 183 -9.24 -30.77 2.76
N THR A 184 -9.09 -30.88 4.08
CA THR A 184 -9.73 -29.98 5.04
C THR A 184 -9.24 -28.54 4.85
N GLU A 185 -7.92 -28.34 4.73
CA GLU A 185 -7.31 -27.03 4.52
C GLU A 185 -7.79 -26.35 3.24
N VAL A 186 -7.86 -27.09 2.12
CA VAL A 186 -8.39 -26.62 0.83
C VAL A 186 -9.86 -26.22 0.94
N GLN A 187 -10.68 -27.03 1.61
CA GLN A 187 -12.12 -26.78 1.73
C GLN A 187 -12.43 -25.60 2.66
N GLN A 188 -11.76 -25.52 3.80
CA GLN A 188 -12.10 -24.58 4.86
C GLN A 188 -11.36 -23.24 4.74
N MET A 189 -10.13 -23.25 4.20
CA MET A 189 -9.22 -22.10 4.12
C MET A 189 -9.23 -21.29 5.44
N PRO A 190 -8.80 -21.91 6.56
CA PRO A 190 -8.84 -21.26 7.87
C PRO A 190 -8.08 -19.92 7.87
N ASN A 191 -8.47 -19.02 8.78
CA ASN A 191 -7.85 -17.70 8.98
C ASN A 191 -8.00 -16.67 7.84
N LEU A 192 -8.39 -17.09 6.64
CA LEU A 192 -8.85 -16.18 5.59
C LEU A 192 -10.32 -15.84 5.84
N LYS A 193 -10.65 -14.55 5.94
CA LYS A 193 -12.01 -14.11 6.23
C LYS A 193 -13.00 -14.58 5.14
N PRO A 194 -14.26 -14.89 5.51
CA PRO A 194 -15.31 -15.29 4.56
C PRO A 194 -15.45 -14.35 3.35
N GLU A 195 -15.35 -13.04 3.58
CA GLU A 195 -15.45 -12.00 2.55
C GLU A 195 -14.39 -12.12 1.43
N TYR A 196 -13.24 -12.73 1.73
CA TYR A 196 -12.17 -12.99 0.75
C TYR A 196 -12.22 -14.42 0.23
N LYS A 197 -12.32 -15.43 1.11
CA LYS A 197 -12.26 -16.85 0.69
C LYS A 197 -13.47 -17.33 -0.12
N ASN A 198 -14.57 -16.57 -0.13
CA ASN A 198 -15.75 -16.87 -0.95
C ASN A 198 -15.74 -16.14 -2.31
N LYS A 199 -14.68 -15.38 -2.62
CA LYS A 199 -14.52 -14.75 -3.94
C LYS A 199 -14.20 -15.80 -5.01
N ALA A 200 -14.54 -15.47 -6.26
CA ALA A 200 -14.40 -16.36 -7.42
C ALA A 200 -13.01 -17.00 -7.53
N LYS A 201 -11.93 -16.23 -7.28
CA LYS A 201 -10.55 -16.73 -7.28
C LYS A 201 -10.36 -17.93 -6.33
N PHE A 202 -10.78 -17.80 -5.08
CA PHE A 202 -10.60 -18.85 -4.07
C PHE A 202 -11.60 -19.99 -4.24
N SER A 203 -12.80 -19.72 -4.74
CA SER A 203 -13.72 -20.79 -5.16
C SER A 203 -13.10 -21.64 -6.27
N LYS A 204 -12.48 -21.02 -7.29
CA LYS A 204 -11.78 -21.74 -8.36
C LYS A 204 -10.63 -22.58 -7.82
N ILE A 205 -9.75 -22.00 -7.00
CA ILE A 205 -8.64 -22.73 -6.35
C ILE A 205 -9.17 -23.91 -5.54
N ARG A 206 -10.22 -23.70 -4.73
CA ARG A 206 -10.83 -24.75 -3.92
C ARG A 206 -11.30 -25.92 -4.79
N THR A 207 -12.06 -25.63 -5.85
CA THR A 207 -12.59 -26.65 -6.76
C THR A 207 -11.46 -27.42 -7.45
N GLU A 208 -10.46 -26.73 -8.00
CA GLU A 208 -9.34 -27.34 -8.71
C GLU A 208 -8.50 -28.25 -7.80
N LEU A 209 -8.14 -27.77 -6.61
CA LEU A 209 -7.33 -28.55 -5.67
C LEU A 209 -8.13 -29.71 -5.06
N THR A 210 -9.42 -29.51 -4.80
CA THR A 210 -10.35 -30.56 -4.34
C THR A 210 -10.40 -31.70 -5.34
N ALA A 211 -10.58 -31.40 -6.63
CA ALA A 211 -10.65 -32.40 -7.69
C ALA A 211 -9.32 -33.13 -7.88
N LYS A 212 -8.18 -32.42 -7.78
CA LYS A 212 -6.84 -33.04 -7.84
C LYS A 212 -6.64 -34.05 -6.71
N LEU A 213 -6.94 -33.66 -5.47
CA LEU A 213 -6.83 -34.52 -4.30
C LEU A 213 -7.75 -35.74 -4.40
N GLU A 214 -9.00 -35.55 -4.84
CA GLU A 214 -9.96 -36.65 -5.02
C GLU A 214 -9.50 -37.66 -6.07
N ARG A 215 -9.05 -37.18 -7.24
CA ARG A 215 -8.51 -38.06 -8.29
C ARG A 215 -7.32 -38.87 -7.78
N PHE A 216 -6.39 -38.23 -7.06
CA PHE A 216 -5.24 -38.91 -6.48
C PHE A 216 -5.65 -39.97 -5.45
N ASN A 217 -6.62 -39.65 -4.59
CA ASN A 217 -7.18 -40.58 -3.62
C ASN A 217 -7.85 -41.79 -4.29
N THR A 218 -8.68 -41.56 -5.31
CA THR A 218 -9.31 -42.64 -6.08
C THR A 218 -8.27 -43.51 -6.78
N GLN A 219 -7.22 -42.93 -7.37
CA GLN A 219 -6.13 -43.69 -7.99
C GLN A 219 -5.48 -44.66 -7.01
N PHE A 220 -5.21 -44.23 -5.77
CA PHE A 220 -4.64 -45.11 -4.74
C PHE A 220 -5.53 -46.34 -4.48
N TYR A 221 -6.82 -46.14 -4.17
CA TYR A 221 -7.74 -47.24 -3.85
C TYR A 221 -8.18 -48.11 -5.05
N THR A 222 -7.89 -47.68 -6.28
CA THR A 222 -8.20 -48.46 -7.50
C THR A 222 -6.96 -49.12 -8.12
N SER A 223 -5.78 -48.86 -7.57
CA SER A 223 -4.51 -49.48 -8.00
C SER A 223 -4.07 -50.64 -7.11
N GLU A 224 -4.77 -50.88 -6.00
CA GLU A 224 -4.72 -52.11 -5.20
C GLU A 224 -5.64 -53.19 -5.80
#